data_AF-A0A9D4RQZ5-F1
#
_entry.id   AF-A0A9D4RQZ5-F1
#
_cell.length_a   1.000
_cell.length_b   1.000
_cell.length_c   1.000
_cell.angle_alpha   90.00
_cell.angle_beta   90.00
_cell.angle_gamma   90.00
#
_symmetry.space_group_name_H-M   'P 1'
#
loop_
_entity.id
_entity.type
_entity.pdbx_description
1 polymer ?
#
loop_
_entity_poly.entity_id
_entity_poly.type
_entity_poly.pdbx_seq_one_letter_code
_entity_poly.pdbx_strand_id
1 'polypeptide(L)'
;MCNLACPAECEECGSAGTCTKCKDTHYGLPACNLPCSDNCVVTSSGRVCNEISGTCLGDCKAGFFGAQCQTVCSMQCATVSCDRGSGACTPCKTGHRGANCTATCSGNCKPGNNGRTCGQLNGFCDNGCNTGFYWVDCVLTCPTNCANKQCDANGLCTGCTEGYYGSTCANQCSGCFELQCSSVNGDCKTKCVAGKYGTKCISNCLETCNDSTCDQTTGKCEAKVTYPTLPPAASTADDEELSTGAIIGIAAGCFGALVIIIVFAFCCFYQMRNAENAKNEIFLPSELLEGLSNHHSVHDLHEHESTSYPVARVVGDDENDFVLF
;
A
#
# COMPACT_ATOMS: atom_id res chain seq x y z
N MET A 1 39.87 30.77 -55.37
CA MET A 1 39.95 29.73 -54.35
C MET A 1 39.38 30.32 -53.07
N CYS A 2 38.25 29.83 -52.56
CA CYS A 2 37.70 30.31 -51.29
C CYS A 2 38.65 29.84 -50.18
N ASN A 3 39.36 30.79 -49.58
CA ASN A 3 40.11 30.54 -48.36
C ASN A 3 39.06 30.50 -47.24
N LEU A 4 38.43 29.33 -47.01
CA LEU A 4 37.48 29.21 -45.91
C LEU A 4 38.25 29.42 -44.61
N ALA A 5 37.93 30.51 -43.91
CA ALA A 5 38.55 30.83 -42.64
C ALA A 5 38.10 29.82 -41.58
N CYS A 6 39.06 29.32 -40.81
CA CYS A 6 38.79 28.44 -39.69
C CYS A 6 38.02 29.19 -38.59
N PRO A 7 37.11 28.51 -37.85
CA PRO A 7 36.41 29.14 -36.73
C PRO A 7 37.38 29.69 -35.68
N ALA A 8 37.01 30.81 -35.03
CA ALA A 8 37.88 31.52 -34.08
C ALA A 8 38.34 30.64 -32.88
N GLU A 9 37.48 29.70 -32.46
CA GLU A 9 37.72 28.82 -31.32
C GLU A 9 38.15 27.40 -31.75
N CYS A 10 38.68 27.30 -32.97
CA CYS A 10 39.26 26.09 -33.51
C CYS A 10 40.76 26.00 -33.21
N GLU A 11 41.22 24.88 -32.66
CA GLU A 11 42.64 24.61 -32.42
C GLU A 11 43.28 23.94 -33.64
N GLU A 12 42.60 22.97 -34.25
CA GLU A 12 43.07 22.27 -35.44
C GLU A 12 42.01 22.31 -36.55
N CYS A 13 42.43 22.80 -37.73
CA CYS A 13 41.53 23.06 -38.85
C CYS A 13 41.84 22.16 -40.04
N GLY A 14 40.80 21.52 -40.57
CA GLY A 14 40.87 20.67 -41.75
C GLY A 14 40.86 21.45 -43.07
N SER A 15 41.19 20.74 -44.15
CA SER A 15 41.38 21.29 -45.50
C SER A 15 40.16 21.96 -46.12
N ALA A 16 38.96 21.76 -45.56
CA ALA A 16 37.69 22.32 -46.02
C ALA A 16 37.19 23.52 -45.19
N GLY A 17 38.01 24.07 -44.28
CA GLY A 17 37.58 25.12 -43.34
C GLY A 17 36.70 24.60 -42.19
N THR A 18 36.66 23.28 -42.00
CA THR A 18 35.98 22.60 -40.89
C THR A 18 36.94 22.39 -39.74
N CYS A 19 36.51 22.68 -38.50
CA CYS A 19 37.32 22.36 -37.35
C CYS A 19 37.34 20.85 -37.07
N THR A 20 38.50 20.31 -36.73
CA THR A 20 38.67 18.91 -36.29
C THR A 20 38.92 18.80 -34.79
N LYS A 21 39.36 19.88 -34.14
CA LYS A 21 39.58 19.96 -32.69
C LYS A 21 39.28 21.36 -32.17
N CYS A 22 38.32 21.47 -31.25
CA CYS A 22 38.01 22.74 -30.60
C CYS A 22 39.06 23.07 -29.51
N LYS A 23 39.25 24.36 -29.21
CA LYS A 23 39.97 24.78 -28.01
C LYS A 23 39.34 24.16 -26.75
N ASP A 24 40.14 23.97 -25.70
CA ASP A 24 39.77 23.26 -24.47
C ASP A 24 38.53 23.78 -23.72
N THR A 25 38.11 25.01 -24.01
CA THR A 25 36.94 25.69 -23.41
C THR A 25 35.72 25.73 -24.31
N HIS A 26 35.76 25.11 -25.50
CA HIS A 26 34.67 25.16 -26.49
C HIS A 26 34.35 23.78 -27.07
N TYR A 27 33.12 23.63 -27.56
CA TYR A 27 32.60 22.43 -28.21
C TYR A 27 31.67 22.78 -29.38
N GLY A 28 31.16 21.75 -30.04
CA GLY A 28 30.25 21.87 -31.17
C GLY A 28 30.97 21.75 -32.50
N LEU A 29 31.78 20.70 -32.66
CA LEU A 29 32.38 20.38 -33.96
C LEU A 29 31.30 20.30 -35.07
N PRO A 30 31.61 20.78 -36.28
CA PRO A 30 32.88 21.35 -36.74
C PRO A 30 33.01 22.88 -36.55
N ALA A 31 32.08 23.54 -35.86
CA ALA A 31 32.03 25.00 -35.74
C ALA A 31 32.73 25.55 -34.47
N CYS A 32 32.78 24.78 -33.38
CA CYS A 32 33.41 25.14 -32.10
C CYS A 32 32.91 26.46 -31.49
N ASN A 33 31.66 26.86 -31.73
CA ASN A 33 31.13 28.15 -31.30
C ASN A 33 30.38 28.10 -29.95
N LEU A 34 30.34 26.94 -29.28
CA LEU A 34 29.64 26.77 -28.01
C LEU A 34 30.67 26.69 -26.87
N PRO A 35 30.63 27.59 -25.87
CA PRO A 35 31.53 27.49 -24.74
C PRO A 35 31.15 26.31 -23.84
N CYS A 36 32.13 25.63 -23.26
CA CYS A 36 31.91 24.69 -22.16
C CYS A 36 31.23 25.42 -20.99
N SER A 37 30.43 24.69 -20.22
CA SER A 37 29.82 25.23 -19.01
C SER A 37 30.86 25.70 -18.01
N ASP A 38 30.70 26.92 -17.48
CA ASP A 38 31.54 27.47 -16.41
C ASP A 38 31.49 26.62 -15.14
N ASN A 39 30.49 25.75 -15.00
CA ASN A 39 30.33 24.87 -13.84
C ASN A 39 31.00 23.50 -14.01
N CYS A 40 31.65 23.23 -15.15
CA CYS A 40 32.54 22.08 -15.26
C CYS A 40 33.82 22.31 -14.45
N VAL A 41 34.29 21.28 -13.74
CA VAL A 41 35.61 21.27 -13.13
C VAL A 41 36.66 20.96 -14.20
N VAL A 42 37.71 21.80 -14.26
CA VAL A 42 38.83 21.62 -15.20
C VAL A 42 39.61 20.37 -14.82
N THR A 43 39.87 19.49 -15.79
CA THR A 43 40.63 18.26 -15.59
C THR A 43 42.14 18.53 -15.60
N SER A 44 42.95 17.56 -15.16
CA SER A 44 44.42 17.68 -15.21
C SER A 44 44.98 17.82 -16.63
N SER A 45 44.22 17.43 -17.66
CA SER A 45 44.57 17.63 -19.07
C SER A 45 44.26 19.04 -19.61
N GLY A 46 43.66 19.93 -18.81
CA GLY A 46 43.26 21.28 -19.24
C GLY A 46 41.92 21.34 -20.00
N ARG A 47 41.54 20.27 -20.72
CA ARG A 47 40.25 20.16 -21.40
C ARG A 47 39.07 20.10 -20.43
N VAL A 48 38.05 20.93 -20.68
CA VAL A 48 36.91 21.14 -19.77
C VAL A 48 35.72 20.24 -20.11
N CYS A 49 35.34 20.19 -21.39
CA CYS A 49 34.19 19.43 -21.85
C CYS A 49 34.47 18.66 -23.15
N ASN A 50 33.60 17.71 -23.47
CA ASN A 50 33.64 16.96 -24.71
C ASN A 50 33.38 17.88 -25.90
N GLU A 51 34.22 17.81 -26.93
CA GLU A 51 34.20 18.72 -28.09
C GLU A 51 33.00 18.53 -29.04
N ILE A 52 32.23 17.45 -28.88
CA ILE A 52 31.00 17.20 -29.64
C ILE A 52 29.78 17.52 -28.77
N SER A 53 29.66 16.90 -27.60
CA SER A 53 28.44 16.95 -26.78
C SER A 53 28.41 18.08 -25.75
N GLY A 54 29.55 18.71 -25.45
CA GLY A 54 29.67 19.70 -24.37
C GLY A 54 29.59 19.08 -22.96
N THR A 55 29.54 17.75 -22.84
CA THR A 55 29.52 17.05 -21.55
C THR A 55 30.80 17.35 -20.77
N CYS A 56 30.69 17.78 -19.52
CA CYS A 56 31.85 18.02 -18.67
C CYS A 56 32.69 16.75 -18.56
N LEU A 57 34.01 16.85 -18.75
CA LEU A 57 34.91 15.71 -18.61
C LEU A 57 35.22 15.43 -17.12
N GLY A 58 35.33 16.50 -16.33
CA GLY A 58 35.45 16.43 -14.88
C GLY A 58 34.10 16.41 -14.16
N ASP A 59 34.16 16.63 -12.85
CA ASP A 59 32.98 16.80 -12.01
C ASP A 59 32.28 18.16 -12.23
N CYS A 60 31.14 18.35 -11.57
CA CYS A 60 30.50 19.66 -11.47
C CYS A 60 31.04 20.45 -10.30
N LYS A 61 31.14 21.78 -10.44
CA LYS A 61 31.33 22.68 -9.30
C LYS A 61 30.21 22.45 -8.28
N ALA A 62 30.53 22.57 -6.99
CA ALA A 62 29.57 22.38 -5.91
C ALA A 62 28.31 23.23 -6.12
N GLY A 63 27.13 22.63 -5.95
CA GLY A 63 25.85 23.26 -6.25
C GLY A 63 25.29 22.97 -7.64
N PHE A 64 26.00 22.24 -8.50
CA PHE A 64 25.55 21.92 -9.86
C PHE A 64 25.62 20.43 -10.18
N PHE A 65 24.75 19.98 -11.07
CA PHE A 65 24.71 18.62 -11.59
C PHE A 65 24.22 18.57 -13.05
N GLY A 66 24.25 17.37 -13.63
CA GLY A 66 23.90 17.07 -15.00
C GLY A 66 25.12 16.94 -15.91
N ALA A 67 24.92 16.42 -17.13
CA ALA A 67 25.99 16.17 -18.09
C ALA A 67 26.84 17.42 -18.41
N GLN A 68 26.21 18.61 -18.40
CA GLN A 68 26.88 19.90 -18.63
C GLN A 68 26.92 20.78 -17.37
N CYS A 69 26.60 20.24 -16.18
CA CYS A 69 26.60 20.98 -14.91
C CYS A 69 25.77 22.28 -14.93
N GLN A 70 24.65 22.30 -15.64
CA GLN A 70 23.79 23.48 -15.76
C GLN A 70 22.63 23.47 -14.76
N THR A 71 22.35 22.34 -14.13
CA THR A 71 21.23 22.22 -13.19
C THR A 71 21.72 22.45 -11.77
N VAL A 72 20.99 23.27 -11.00
CA VAL A 72 21.36 23.60 -9.62
C VAL A 72 20.86 22.49 -8.67
N CYS A 73 21.70 22.07 -7.73
CA CYS A 73 21.31 21.18 -6.64
C CYS A 73 20.16 21.80 -5.82
N SER A 74 19.29 20.96 -5.27
CA SER A 74 18.20 21.45 -4.42
C SER A 74 18.73 22.22 -3.21
N MET A 75 18.15 23.39 -2.96
CA MET A 75 18.47 24.18 -1.75
C MET A 75 18.08 23.47 -0.45
N GLN A 76 17.33 22.36 -0.54
CA GLN A 76 16.88 21.56 0.59
C GLN A 76 17.76 20.34 0.86
N CYS A 77 18.84 20.16 0.09
CA CYS A 77 19.93 19.28 0.48
C CYS A 77 20.59 19.81 1.76
N ALA A 78 21.03 18.92 2.66
CA ALA A 78 21.75 19.34 3.87
C ALA A 78 23.09 20.03 3.56
N THR A 79 23.69 19.68 2.42
CA THR A 79 24.88 20.36 1.87
C THR A 79 24.56 20.94 0.49
N VAL A 80 25.43 21.80 -0.03
CA VAL A 80 25.30 22.31 -1.41
C VAL A 80 25.66 21.27 -2.48
N SER A 81 26.14 20.09 -2.08
CA SER A 81 26.53 19.02 -3.00
C SER A 81 25.37 18.08 -3.26
N CYS A 82 25.27 17.63 -4.50
CA CYS A 82 24.35 16.58 -4.92
C CYS A 82 25.05 15.66 -5.93
N ASP A 83 24.46 14.49 -6.17
CA ASP A 83 24.94 13.52 -7.15
C ASP A 83 25.03 14.16 -8.54
N ARG A 84 26.17 13.96 -9.20
CA ARG A 84 26.50 14.60 -10.48
C ARG A 84 25.50 14.24 -11.58
N GLY A 85 24.98 13.02 -11.62
CA GLY A 85 24.08 12.57 -12.68
C GLY A 85 22.61 12.91 -12.41
N SER A 86 22.17 12.62 -11.20
CA SER A 86 20.75 12.61 -10.82
C SER A 86 20.31 13.86 -10.03
N GLY A 87 21.26 14.59 -9.44
CA GLY A 87 20.97 15.69 -8.52
C GLY A 87 20.47 15.23 -7.14
N ALA A 88 20.56 13.93 -6.85
CA ALA A 88 20.14 13.36 -5.58
C ALA A 88 21.08 13.75 -4.44
N CYS A 89 20.54 13.93 -3.24
CA CYS A 89 21.34 14.28 -2.07
C CYS A 89 20.76 13.70 -0.80
N THR A 90 21.64 13.33 0.13
CA THR A 90 21.30 12.79 1.45
C THR A 90 22.23 13.39 2.50
N PRO A 91 21.73 13.75 3.69
CA PRO A 91 20.32 13.86 4.06
C PRO A 91 19.64 15.13 3.50
N CYS A 92 18.31 15.17 3.55
CA CYS A 92 17.54 16.40 3.34
C CYS A 92 17.51 17.28 4.60
N LYS A 93 17.30 18.59 4.42
CA LYS A 93 16.94 19.50 5.50
C LYS A 93 15.61 19.07 6.15
N THR A 94 15.43 19.42 7.43
CA THR A 94 14.22 19.11 8.18
C THR A 94 12.94 19.46 7.41
N GLY A 95 11.99 18.52 7.38
CA GLY A 95 10.70 18.70 6.73
C GLY A 95 10.70 18.44 5.22
N HIS A 96 11.87 18.16 4.61
CA HIS A 96 12.01 17.85 3.20
C HIS A 96 12.33 16.36 2.97
N ARG A 97 11.90 15.85 1.82
CA ARG A 97 12.04 14.45 1.42
C ARG A 97 12.19 14.31 -0.09
N GLY A 98 12.43 13.08 -0.53
CA GLY A 98 12.68 12.67 -1.91
C GLY A 98 14.17 12.56 -2.20
N ALA A 99 14.50 12.00 -3.38
CA ALA A 99 15.88 11.90 -3.83
C ALA A 99 16.57 13.27 -3.90
N ASN A 100 15.85 14.31 -4.33
CA ASN A 100 16.36 15.67 -4.52
C ASN A 100 15.81 16.64 -3.47
N CYS A 101 15.24 16.17 -2.36
CA CYS A 101 14.71 16.99 -1.27
C CYS A 101 13.66 18.04 -1.67
N THR A 102 12.99 17.88 -2.81
CA THR A 102 12.00 18.86 -3.32
C THR A 102 10.60 18.65 -2.73
N ALA A 103 10.28 17.44 -2.28
CA ALA A 103 9.02 17.14 -1.62
C ALA A 103 9.09 17.50 -0.14
N THR A 104 7.94 17.71 0.49
CA THR A 104 7.84 17.96 1.93
C THR A 104 7.23 16.77 2.66
N CYS A 105 7.53 16.66 3.95
CA CYS A 105 6.79 15.79 4.85
C CYS A 105 5.31 16.21 4.93
N SER A 106 4.44 15.26 5.27
CA SER A 106 3.03 15.56 5.55
C SER A 106 2.93 16.60 6.67
N GLY A 107 2.06 17.61 6.49
CA GLY A 107 1.76 18.59 7.54
C GLY A 107 1.15 17.96 8.80
N ASN A 108 0.65 16.73 8.66
CA ASN A 108 0.03 15.95 9.73
C ASN A 108 1.03 15.04 10.46
N CYS A 109 2.31 15.00 10.08
CA CYS A 109 3.33 14.40 10.92
C CYS A 109 3.42 15.17 12.24
N LYS A 110 3.53 14.45 13.37
CA LYS A 110 3.80 15.08 14.66
C LYS A 110 5.19 15.72 14.65
N PRO A 111 5.34 16.94 15.16
CA PRO A 111 6.66 17.52 15.39
C PRO A 111 7.38 16.76 16.52
N GLY A 112 8.64 16.39 16.30
CA GLY A 112 9.57 15.96 17.34
C GLY A 112 10.48 17.11 17.77
N ASN A 113 11.58 16.79 18.47
CA ASN A 113 12.56 17.79 18.93
C ASN A 113 13.22 18.56 17.76
N ASN A 114 13.36 17.91 16.61
CA ASN A 114 13.96 18.48 15.41
C ASN A 114 12.92 18.99 14.40
N GLY A 115 11.70 19.29 14.85
CA GLY A 115 10.58 19.70 14.01
C GLY A 115 9.85 18.52 13.37
N ARG A 116 9.14 18.77 12.27
CA ARG A 116 8.42 17.73 11.53
C ARG A 116 9.40 16.98 10.64
N THR A 117 9.55 15.67 10.87
CA THR A 117 10.45 14.80 10.12
C THR A 117 9.69 13.59 9.58
N CYS A 118 10.20 13.07 8.48
CA CYS A 118 9.69 11.88 7.83
C CYS A 118 10.82 11.19 7.05
N GLY A 119 10.66 9.90 6.79
CA GLY A 119 11.62 9.14 5.99
C GLY A 119 11.82 9.75 4.61
N GLN A 120 13.08 9.95 4.22
CA GLN A 120 13.44 10.67 3.00
C GLN A 120 12.81 10.06 1.74
N LEU A 121 12.80 8.73 1.60
CA LEU A 121 12.28 8.09 0.38
C LEU A 121 10.79 7.73 0.49
N ASN A 122 10.37 7.15 1.62
CA ASN A 122 9.00 6.65 1.81
C ASN A 122 8.01 7.70 2.32
N GLY A 123 8.47 8.81 2.92
CA GLY A 123 7.63 9.85 3.49
C GLY A 123 6.93 9.47 4.80
N PHE A 124 7.33 8.38 5.45
CA PHE A 124 6.69 7.92 6.69
C PHE A 124 7.07 8.85 7.85
N CYS A 125 6.10 9.27 8.65
CA CYS A 125 6.34 10.21 9.74
C CYS A 125 7.07 9.54 10.91
N ASP A 126 8.25 10.06 11.26
CA ASP A 126 9.12 9.43 12.27
C ASP A 126 8.51 9.45 13.68
N ASN A 127 7.64 10.43 13.95
CA ASN A 127 7.00 10.65 15.26
C ASN A 127 5.48 10.35 15.22
N GLY A 128 5.00 9.65 14.18
CA GLY A 128 3.58 9.36 13.99
C GLY A 128 2.73 10.58 13.61
N CYS A 129 1.41 10.47 13.76
CA CYS A 129 0.41 11.40 13.21
C CYS A 129 -0.26 12.30 14.23
N ASN A 130 -0.47 13.57 13.89
CA ASN A 130 -1.31 14.49 14.66
C ASN A 130 -2.69 13.87 14.91
N THR A 131 -3.31 14.21 16.04
CA THR A 131 -4.65 13.72 16.39
C THR A 131 -5.63 13.96 15.24
N GLY A 132 -6.43 12.95 14.91
CA GLY A 132 -7.35 12.98 13.77
C GLY A 132 -6.79 12.44 12.47
N PHE A 133 -5.50 12.04 12.43
CA PHE A 133 -4.88 11.41 11.26
C PHE A 133 -4.25 10.07 11.63
N TYR A 134 -4.20 9.16 10.66
CA TYR A 134 -3.60 7.83 10.82
C TYR A 134 -2.85 7.41 9.56
N TRP A 135 -2.36 6.16 9.58
CA TRP A 135 -1.44 5.59 8.59
C TRP A 135 0.00 6.10 8.73
N VAL A 136 0.92 5.56 7.94
CA VAL A 136 2.36 5.80 8.09
C VAL A 136 2.80 7.19 7.64
N ASP A 137 2.07 7.83 6.72
CA ASP A 137 2.35 9.16 6.16
C ASP A 137 1.31 10.23 6.61
N CYS A 138 0.37 9.85 7.47
CA CYS A 138 -0.62 10.74 8.08
C CYS A 138 -1.50 11.49 7.07
N VAL A 139 -1.77 10.89 5.91
CA VAL A 139 -2.66 11.48 4.89
C VAL A 139 -4.12 11.09 5.10
N LEU A 140 -4.39 10.02 5.85
CA LEU A 140 -5.74 9.53 6.12
C LEU A 140 -6.29 10.13 7.41
N THR A 141 -7.58 10.47 7.41
CA THR A 141 -8.27 11.07 8.56
C THR A 141 -9.06 10.03 9.34
N CYS A 142 -8.99 10.07 10.67
CA CYS A 142 -9.82 9.22 11.53
C CYS A 142 -11.32 9.34 11.17
N PRO A 143 -12.10 8.26 11.32
CA PRO A 143 -13.55 8.32 11.16
C PRO A 143 -14.20 9.45 11.98
N THR A 144 -15.20 10.11 11.40
CA THR A 144 -15.82 11.32 11.94
C THR A 144 -16.35 11.17 13.36
N ASN A 145 -16.90 9.99 13.69
CA ASN A 145 -17.54 9.72 14.98
C ASN A 145 -16.61 9.01 15.97
N CYS A 146 -15.30 8.95 15.70
CA CYS A 146 -14.35 8.57 16.74
C CYS A 146 -14.34 9.64 17.83
N ALA A 147 -14.42 9.22 19.10
CA ALA A 147 -14.31 10.11 20.25
C ALA A 147 -13.01 10.91 20.18
N ASN A 148 -13.08 12.23 20.36
CA ASN A 148 -11.94 13.15 20.29
C ASN A 148 -11.10 13.07 19.00
N LYS A 149 -11.67 12.52 17.91
CA LYS A 149 -10.95 12.21 16.65
C LYS A 149 -9.74 11.30 16.87
N GLN A 150 -9.80 10.39 17.84
CA GLN A 150 -8.73 9.43 18.12
C GLN A 150 -9.00 8.09 17.46
N CYS A 151 -8.04 7.64 16.66
CA CYS A 151 -8.02 6.31 16.08
C CYS A 151 -6.60 5.73 16.12
N ASP A 152 -6.48 4.41 15.99
CA ASP A 152 -5.21 3.71 15.91
C ASP A 152 -4.52 3.89 14.54
N ALA A 153 -3.38 3.22 14.34
CA ALA A 153 -2.63 3.30 13.09
C ALA A 153 -3.38 2.78 11.85
N ASN A 154 -4.47 2.03 12.05
CA ASN A 154 -5.32 1.46 11.00
C ASN A 154 -6.67 2.19 10.84
N GLY A 155 -6.89 3.26 11.61
CA GLY A 155 -8.12 4.04 11.55
C GLY A 155 -9.26 3.47 12.42
N LEU A 156 -8.98 2.53 13.32
CA LEU A 156 -9.97 2.02 14.27
C LEU A 156 -10.11 2.97 15.45
N CYS A 157 -11.35 3.33 15.78
CA CYS A 157 -11.61 4.25 16.88
C CYS A 157 -11.33 3.58 18.23
N THR A 158 -10.72 4.31 19.16
CA THR A 158 -10.58 3.86 20.56
C THR A 158 -11.90 3.93 21.32
N GLY A 159 -12.85 4.73 20.83
CA GLY A 159 -14.22 4.84 21.30
C GLY A 159 -15.04 5.69 20.34
N CYS A 160 -16.37 5.61 20.46
CA CYS A 160 -17.30 6.39 19.64
C CYS A 160 -17.86 7.58 20.39
N THR A 161 -18.19 8.64 19.66
CA THR A 161 -19.09 9.68 20.16
C THR A 161 -20.44 9.08 20.54
N GLU A 162 -21.15 9.72 21.48
CA GLU A 162 -22.47 9.26 21.90
C GLU A 162 -23.42 9.10 20.70
N GLY A 163 -24.21 8.03 20.69
CA GLY A 163 -25.09 7.70 19.58
C GLY A 163 -24.44 6.94 18.42
N TYR A 164 -23.17 6.53 18.51
CA TYR A 164 -22.50 5.74 17.46
C TYR A 164 -21.80 4.49 18.00
N TYR A 165 -21.63 3.49 17.14
CA TYR A 165 -20.99 2.22 17.49
C TYR A 165 -20.25 1.54 16.32
N GLY A 166 -19.43 0.54 16.67
CA GLY A 166 -18.62 -0.26 15.77
C GLY A 166 -17.16 0.21 15.76
N SER A 167 -16.27 -0.59 15.16
CA SER A 167 -14.81 -0.33 15.19
C SER A 167 -14.40 0.99 14.52
N THR A 168 -15.20 1.51 13.61
CA THR A 168 -15.01 2.80 12.92
C THR A 168 -16.08 3.83 13.28
N CYS A 169 -16.98 3.52 14.23
CA CYS A 169 -18.10 4.38 14.62
C CYS A 169 -19.00 4.83 13.46
N ALA A 170 -19.08 4.01 12.39
CA ALA A 170 -19.88 4.29 11.22
C ALA A 170 -21.38 4.05 11.44
N ASN A 171 -21.76 3.27 12.46
CA ASN A 171 -23.15 2.92 12.72
C ASN A 171 -23.75 3.84 13.77
N GLN A 172 -24.95 4.35 13.52
CA GLN A 172 -25.70 5.17 14.47
C GLN A 172 -26.60 4.27 15.34
N CYS A 173 -26.66 4.55 16.64
CA CYS A 173 -27.66 3.96 17.53
C CYS A 173 -29.06 4.33 17.03
N SER A 174 -29.99 3.38 17.00
CA SER A 174 -31.37 3.64 16.59
C SER A 174 -32.33 2.91 17.51
N GLY A 175 -33.48 3.53 17.81
CA GLY A 175 -34.50 2.89 18.66
C GLY A 175 -34.17 2.74 20.14
N CYS A 176 -32.94 3.05 20.58
CA CYS A 176 -32.59 3.13 21.99
C CYS A 176 -33.12 4.41 22.64
N PHE A 177 -33.52 4.33 23.91
CA PHE A 177 -33.84 5.51 24.71
C PHE A 177 -32.63 6.45 24.76
N GLU A 178 -32.86 7.73 24.44
CA GLU A 178 -31.83 8.78 24.34
C GLU A 178 -30.65 8.43 23.41
N LEU A 179 -30.82 7.51 22.46
CA LEU A 179 -29.77 7.00 21.57
C LEU A 179 -28.57 6.37 22.32
N GLN A 180 -28.76 5.94 23.56
CA GLN A 180 -27.69 5.35 24.35
C GLN A 180 -27.51 3.87 24.03
N CYS A 181 -26.50 3.57 23.21
CA CYS A 181 -26.08 2.21 22.91
C CYS A 181 -24.60 1.96 23.23
N SER A 182 -24.23 0.68 23.33
CA SER A 182 -22.85 0.21 23.46
C SER A 182 -22.05 0.64 22.24
N SER A 183 -20.94 1.34 22.43
CA SER A 183 -20.07 1.80 21.34
C SER A 183 -19.37 0.66 20.61
N VAL A 184 -19.36 -0.56 21.17
CA VAL A 184 -18.73 -1.73 20.56
C VAL A 184 -19.69 -2.40 19.60
N ASN A 185 -20.85 -2.82 20.10
CA ASN A 185 -21.75 -3.70 19.37
C ASN A 185 -23.11 -3.06 19.08
N GLY A 186 -23.44 -1.88 19.61
CA GLY A 186 -24.70 -1.18 19.34
C GLY A 186 -25.91 -1.64 20.14
N ASP A 187 -25.74 -2.49 21.15
CA ASP A 187 -26.84 -2.88 22.04
C ASP A 187 -27.26 -1.70 22.93
N CYS A 188 -28.56 -1.48 23.09
CA CYS A 188 -29.10 -0.40 23.91
C CYS A 188 -28.77 -0.63 25.39
N LYS A 189 -28.28 0.42 26.07
CA LYS A 189 -27.81 0.32 27.46
C LYS A 189 -28.95 0.19 28.48
N THR A 190 -30.09 0.80 28.18
CA THR A 190 -31.20 0.95 29.12
C THR A 190 -32.45 0.25 28.62
N LYS A 191 -33.12 0.84 27.63
CA LYS A 191 -34.38 0.36 27.09
C LYS A 191 -34.60 0.82 25.65
N CYS A 192 -35.52 0.17 24.97
CA CYS A 192 -36.05 0.66 23.70
C CYS A 192 -36.99 1.85 23.92
N VAL A 193 -37.08 2.71 22.90
CA VAL A 193 -38.20 3.65 22.76
C VAL A 193 -39.51 2.86 22.60
N ALA A 194 -40.64 3.50 22.90
CA ALA A 194 -41.95 2.87 22.78
C ALA A 194 -42.18 2.30 21.37
N GLY A 195 -42.79 1.12 21.29
CA GLY A 195 -43.04 0.43 20.01
C GLY A 195 -41.88 -0.38 19.46
N LYS A 196 -40.74 -0.49 20.16
CA LYS A 196 -39.59 -1.29 19.70
C LYS A 196 -39.09 -2.30 20.72
N TYR A 197 -38.44 -3.36 20.24
CA TYR A 197 -37.86 -4.42 21.06
C TYR A 197 -36.58 -5.02 20.45
N GLY A 198 -35.90 -5.86 21.23
CA GLY A 198 -34.64 -6.52 20.92
C GLY A 198 -33.42 -5.74 21.45
N THR A 199 -32.25 -6.38 21.51
CA THR A 199 -31.05 -5.78 22.12
C THR A 199 -30.62 -4.47 21.46
N LYS A 200 -30.88 -4.33 20.16
CA LYS A 200 -30.58 -3.13 19.34
C LYS A 200 -31.81 -2.28 19.04
N CYS A 201 -32.99 -2.66 19.54
CA CYS A 201 -34.26 -1.98 19.28
C CYS A 201 -34.53 -1.71 17.79
N ILE A 202 -34.24 -2.69 16.94
CA ILE A 202 -34.49 -2.61 15.49
C ILE A 202 -35.90 -3.13 15.17
N SER A 203 -36.39 -4.09 15.94
CA SER A 203 -37.70 -4.72 15.73
C SER A 203 -38.83 -3.86 16.31
N ASN A 204 -39.97 -3.82 15.63
CA ASN A 204 -41.16 -3.10 16.09
C ASN A 204 -42.13 -4.05 16.79
N CYS A 205 -42.75 -3.61 17.88
CA CYS A 205 -43.86 -4.31 18.51
C CYS A 205 -45.02 -4.50 17.52
N LEU A 206 -45.82 -5.56 17.71
CA LEU A 206 -47.05 -5.75 16.95
C LEU A 206 -48.01 -4.59 17.20
N GLU A 207 -48.67 -4.09 16.14
CA GLU A 207 -49.68 -3.03 16.26
C GLU A 207 -50.86 -3.43 17.14
N THR A 208 -51.14 -4.73 17.25
CA THR A 208 -52.20 -5.29 18.09
C THR A 208 -51.86 -5.34 19.57
N CYS A 209 -50.60 -5.06 19.96
CA CYS A 209 -50.27 -4.85 21.37
C CYS A 209 -50.93 -3.55 21.87
N ASN A 210 -51.38 -3.52 23.12
CA ASN A 210 -52.00 -2.33 23.73
C ASN A 210 -51.00 -1.14 23.69
N ASP A 211 -51.38 -0.04 23.03
CA ASP A 211 -50.52 1.11 22.74
C ASP A 211 -49.15 0.74 22.12
N SER A 212 -49.09 -0.32 21.31
CA SER A 212 -47.85 -0.86 20.73
C SER A 212 -46.78 -1.18 21.77
N THR A 213 -47.17 -1.49 23.01
CA THR A 213 -46.25 -1.82 24.09
C THR A 213 -46.04 -3.33 24.16
N CYS A 214 -44.77 -3.76 24.08
CA CYS A 214 -44.38 -5.17 24.17
C CYS A 214 -43.15 -5.34 25.07
N ASP A 215 -42.89 -6.57 25.51
CA ASP A 215 -41.68 -6.92 26.25
C ASP A 215 -40.45 -6.54 25.42
N GLN A 216 -39.55 -5.75 26.01
CA GLN A 216 -38.48 -5.09 25.27
C GLN A 216 -37.37 -6.05 24.80
N THR A 217 -37.34 -7.28 25.31
CA THR A 217 -36.34 -8.28 24.90
C THR A 217 -36.94 -9.24 23.88
N THR A 218 -38.15 -9.72 24.14
CA THR A 218 -38.80 -10.81 23.41
C THR A 218 -39.84 -10.35 22.39
N GLY A 219 -40.34 -9.11 22.50
CA GLY A 219 -41.37 -8.55 21.62
C GLY A 219 -42.79 -9.05 21.90
N LYS A 220 -42.99 -9.83 22.98
CA LYS A 220 -44.30 -10.39 23.34
C LYS A 220 -45.20 -9.30 23.94
N CYS A 221 -46.44 -9.20 23.48
CA CYS A 221 -47.41 -8.31 24.13
C CYS A 221 -47.76 -8.86 25.53
N GLU A 222 -47.97 -7.99 26.51
CA GLU A 222 -48.64 -8.40 27.74
C GLU A 222 -50.09 -8.80 27.40
N ALA A 223 -50.41 -10.08 27.53
CA ALA A 223 -51.78 -10.53 27.47
C ALA A 223 -52.51 -9.94 28.69
N LYS A 224 -53.51 -9.08 28.47
CA LYS A 224 -54.47 -8.76 29.52
C LYS A 224 -55.18 -10.06 29.88
N VAL A 225 -54.82 -10.66 31.00
CA VAL A 225 -55.64 -11.71 31.63
C VAL A 225 -56.86 -10.99 32.21
N THR A 226 -57.84 -10.69 31.38
CA THR A 226 -59.21 -10.56 31.88
C THR A 226 -59.63 -11.97 32.25
N TYR A 227 -59.41 -12.35 33.52
CA TYR A 227 -60.00 -13.56 34.08
C TYR A 227 -61.52 -13.45 33.90
N PRO A 228 -62.18 -14.33 33.13
CA PRO A 228 -63.56 -14.66 33.45
C PRO A 228 -63.48 -15.47 34.74
N THR A 229 -63.93 -14.90 35.85
CA THR A 229 -64.16 -15.65 37.08
C THR A 229 -65.14 -16.79 36.79
N LEU A 230 -64.75 -18.06 37.02
CA LEU A 230 -65.57 -19.21 37.41
C LEU A 230 -64.65 -20.43 37.72
N PRO A 231 -65.08 -21.40 38.56
CA PRO A 231 -64.33 -21.95 39.69
C PRO A 231 -63.54 -23.24 39.35
N PRO A 232 -62.80 -23.83 40.32
CA PRO A 232 -61.84 -24.89 40.03
C PRO A 232 -62.53 -26.24 39.80
N ALA A 233 -62.20 -26.89 38.70
CA ALA A 233 -62.35 -28.33 38.52
C ALA A 233 -60.96 -28.97 38.55
N ALA A 234 -60.84 -29.98 39.40
CA ALA A 234 -59.65 -30.77 39.66
C ALA A 234 -59.39 -31.84 38.58
N SER A 235 -58.28 -32.57 38.79
CA SER A 235 -57.82 -33.81 38.15
C SER A 235 -57.22 -33.65 36.76
N THR A 236 -56.18 -34.36 36.33
CA THR A 236 -55.15 -35.23 36.94
C THR A 236 -54.02 -35.28 35.91
N ALA A 237 -52.81 -35.58 36.36
CA ALA A 237 -51.66 -35.86 35.50
C ALA A 237 -51.80 -37.27 34.90
N ASP A 238 -51.74 -37.39 33.57
CA ASP A 238 -51.53 -38.65 32.87
C ASP A 238 -50.33 -38.45 31.92
N ASP A 239 -49.19 -39.02 32.29
CA ASP A 239 -48.04 -39.21 31.41
C ASP A 239 -48.39 -40.30 30.39
N GLU A 240 -48.35 -39.99 29.10
CA GLU A 240 -48.47 -40.99 28.04
C GLU A 240 -47.10 -41.19 27.36
N GLU A 241 -46.40 -42.24 27.79
CA GLU A 241 -45.38 -42.89 26.97
C GLU A 241 -46.09 -43.70 25.88
N LEU A 242 -45.78 -43.44 24.60
CA LEU A 242 -46.04 -44.41 23.54
C LEU A 242 -44.77 -44.81 22.80
N SER A 243 -44.40 -46.03 23.15
CA SER A 243 -43.44 -46.95 22.59
C SER A 243 -43.52 -47.15 21.07
N THR A 244 -42.32 -47.15 20.46
CA THR A 244 -41.82 -48.04 19.38
C THR A 244 -42.73 -48.39 18.20
N GLY A 245 -42.37 -47.89 17.00
CA GLY A 245 -42.79 -48.50 15.74
C GLY A 245 -42.37 -47.77 14.47
N ALA A 246 -41.52 -48.44 13.67
CA ALA A 246 -41.17 -48.17 12.27
C ALA A 246 -40.02 -47.17 11.97
N ILE A 247 -38.80 -47.68 12.09
CA ILE A 247 -37.62 -47.20 11.33
C ILE A 247 -37.66 -47.91 9.96
N ILE A 248 -37.70 -47.18 8.84
CA ILE A 248 -37.04 -47.46 7.55
C ILE A 248 -37.33 -46.31 6.55
N GLY A 249 -36.27 -45.79 5.91
CA GLY A 249 -36.29 -44.89 4.76
C GLY A 249 -36.24 -43.42 5.16
N ILE A 250 -35.17 -42.65 4.99
CA ILE A 250 -34.53 -42.33 3.70
C ILE A 250 -33.01 -42.14 3.90
N ALA A 251 -32.23 -43.13 3.48
CA ALA A 251 -30.83 -42.93 3.10
C ALA A 251 -30.78 -42.66 1.58
N ALA A 252 -31.22 -41.47 1.16
CA ALA A 252 -31.06 -41.03 -0.23
C ALA A 252 -30.80 -39.51 -0.39
N GLY A 253 -30.83 -38.73 0.70
CA GLY A 253 -30.55 -37.29 0.65
C GLY A 253 -29.07 -36.92 0.86
N CYS A 254 -28.32 -37.73 1.62
CA CYS A 254 -26.95 -37.37 2.00
C CYS A 254 -25.90 -37.73 0.93
N PHE A 255 -26.18 -38.71 0.06
CA PHE A 255 -25.28 -39.06 -1.03
C PHE A 255 -25.25 -37.99 -2.14
N GLY A 256 -26.40 -37.36 -2.43
CA GLY A 256 -26.47 -36.28 -3.41
C GLY A 256 -25.66 -35.05 -3.00
N ALA A 257 -25.77 -34.63 -1.73
CA ALA A 257 -25.03 -33.49 -1.22
C ALA A 257 -23.51 -33.75 -1.20
N LEU A 258 -23.07 -34.96 -0.81
CA LEU A 258 -21.66 -35.32 -0.80
C LEU A 258 -21.07 -35.39 -2.21
N VAL A 259 -21.80 -35.92 -3.20
CA VAL A 259 -21.33 -35.94 -4.60
C VAL A 259 -21.23 -34.52 -5.16
N ILE A 260 -22.19 -33.63 -4.86
CA ILE A 260 -22.13 -32.22 -5.29
C ILE A 260 -20.91 -31.51 -4.67
N ILE A 261 -20.64 -31.72 -3.38
CA ILE A 261 -19.48 -31.14 -2.70
C ILE A 261 -18.16 -31.65 -3.32
N ILE A 262 -18.07 -32.94 -3.62
CA ILE A 262 -16.86 -33.52 -4.26
C ILE A 262 -16.67 -32.97 -5.67
N VAL A 263 -17.74 -32.86 -6.48
CA VAL A 263 -17.67 -32.28 -7.83
C VAL A 263 -17.28 -30.81 -7.79
N PHE A 264 -17.80 -30.04 -6.83
CA PHE A 264 -17.46 -28.62 -6.66
C PHE A 264 -16.00 -28.45 -6.24
N ALA A 265 -15.52 -29.27 -5.30
CA ALA A 265 -14.12 -29.28 -4.88
C ALA A 265 -13.19 -29.66 -6.04
N PHE A 266 -13.54 -30.68 -6.83
CA PHE A 266 -12.75 -31.09 -8.00
C PHE A 266 -12.74 -30.02 -9.09
N CYS A 267 -13.87 -29.35 -9.33
CA CYS A 267 -13.95 -28.21 -10.25
C CYS A 267 -13.08 -27.03 -9.77
N CYS A 268 -13.15 -26.68 -8.48
CA CYS A 268 -12.30 -25.64 -7.90
C CYS A 268 -10.82 -25.99 -8.03
N PHE A 269 -10.43 -27.24 -7.74
CA PHE A 269 -9.06 -27.70 -7.87
C PHE A 269 -8.57 -27.64 -9.33
N TYR A 270 -9.43 -28.04 -10.29
CA TYR A 270 -9.11 -27.97 -11.71
C TYR A 270 -8.95 -26.53 -12.21
N GLN A 271 -9.82 -25.61 -11.74
CA GLN A 271 -9.74 -24.18 -12.03
C GLN A 271 -8.45 -23.56 -11.45
N MET A 272 -8.08 -23.93 -10.21
CA MET A 272 -6.85 -23.45 -9.57
C MET A 272 -5.59 -23.94 -10.30
N ARG A 273 -5.56 -25.22 -10.69
CA ARG A 273 -4.43 -25.78 -11.45
C ARG A 273 -4.28 -25.16 -12.84
N ASN A 274 -5.40 -24.85 -13.50
CA ASN A 274 -5.38 -24.14 -14.78
C ASN A 274 -4.93 -22.66 -14.62
N ALA A 275 -5.24 -22.02 -13.50
CA ALA A 275 -4.77 -20.66 -13.22
C ALA A 275 -3.26 -20.58 -12.99
N GLU A 276 -2.62 -21.63 -12.48
CA GLU A 276 -1.15 -21.72 -12.40
C GLU A 276 -0.53 -21.92 -13.79
N ASN A 277 -1.15 -22.72 -14.66
CA ASN A 277 -0.67 -22.92 -16.05
C ASN A 277 -0.81 -21.64 -16.91
N ALA A 278 -1.81 -20.80 -16.64
CA ALA A 278 -2.03 -19.53 -17.36
C ALA A 278 -1.01 -18.43 -17.00
N LYS A 279 -0.22 -18.60 -15.92
CA LYS A 279 0.87 -17.66 -15.57
C LYS A 279 2.22 -18.01 -16.21
N ASN A 280 2.34 -19.19 -16.84
CA ASN A 280 3.56 -19.62 -17.53
C ASN A 280 3.56 -19.31 -19.04
N GLU A 281 2.53 -18.63 -19.57
CA GLU A 281 2.57 -18.02 -20.91
C GLU A 281 2.34 -16.51 -20.83
N ILE A 282 3.33 -15.78 -20.31
CA ILE A 282 3.48 -14.35 -20.62
C ILE A 282 4.48 -14.23 -21.78
N PHE A 283 3.91 -14.30 -22.98
CA PHE A 283 4.06 -13.34 -24.07
C PHE A 283 5.34 -12.48 -24.08
N LEU A 284 6.37 -12.92 -24.80
CA LEU A 284 7.36 -12.04 -25.42
C LEU A 284 6.82 -11.67 -26.82
N PRO A 285 6.50 -10.40 -27.12
CA PRO A 285 6.09 -10.01 -28.47
C PRO A 285 7.27 -10.10 -29.44
N SER A 286 6.97 -10.64 -30.62
CA SER A 286 7.87 -10.90 -31.72
C SER A 286 8.18 -9.63 -32.53
N GLU A 287 9.00 -8.71 -32.01
CA GLU A 287 9.62 -7.65 -32.82
C GLU A 287 10.99 -7.23 -32.24
N LEU A 288 12.02 -8.05 -32.46
CA LEU A 288 13.43 -7.61 -32.56
C LEU A 288 14.34 -8.77 -32.99
N LEU A 289 14.04 -9.35 -34.16
CA LEU A 289 14.97 -10.25 -34.87
C LEU A 289 15.29 -9.68 -36.26
N GLU A 290 15.86 -8.47 -36.29
CA GLU A 290 16.71 -8.04 -37.40
C GLU A 290 17.89 -7.25 -36.84
N GLY A 291 19.05 -7.90 -36.79
CA GLY A 291 20.31 -7.25 -36.45
C GLY A 291 21.27 -8.18 -35.72
N LEU A 292 22.25 -8.69 -36.47
CA LEU A 292 23.46 -9.41 -36.03
C LEU A 292 23.38 -10.94 -36.03
N SER A 293 23.11 -11.51 -37.21
CA SER A 293 24.02 -12.56 -37.70
C SER A 293 25.37 -11.92 -38.03
N ASN A 294 26.44 -12.64 -37.70
CA ASN A 294 27.85 -12.44 -38.03
C ASN A 294 28.69 -11.79 -36.90
N HIS A 295 29.24 -12.62 -36.01
CA HIS A 295 30.67 -12.98 -36.15
C HIS A 295 31.06 -14.20 -35.31
N HIS A 296 31.69 -15.16 -35.99
CA HIS A 296 32.64 -16.14 -35.45
C HIS A 296 33.63 -15.50 -34.46
N SER A 297 33.85 -16.09 -33.28
CA SER A 297 34.91 -17.10 -33.08
C SER A 297 35.15 -17.38 -31.59
N VAL A 298 35.35 -18.67 -31.34
CA VAL A 298 35.90 -19.30 -30.15
C VAL A 298 37.26 -18.69 -29.79
N HIS A 299 37.49 -18.37 -28.51
CA HIS A 299 38.79 -18.58 -27.85
C HIS A 299 38.64 -18.54 -26.32
N ASP A 300 39.23 -19.56 -25.69
CA ASP A 300 39.45 -19.73 -24.25
C ASP A 300 40.05 -18.50 -23.55
N LEU A 301 39.73 -18.29 -22.25
CA LEU A 301 40.67 -18.46 -21.14
C LEU A 301 40.11 -17.91 -19.81
N HIS A 302 40.32 -18.74 -18.78
CA HIS A 302 40.62 -18.44 -17.38
C HIS A 302 39.49 -18.11 -16.38
N GLU A 303 39.25 -19.12 -15.55
CA GLU A 303 38.84 -19.04 -14.14
C GLU A 303 39.72 -18.07 -13.34
N HIS A 304 39.08 -17.28 -12.48
CA HIS A 304 39.61 -17.00 -11.15
C HIS A 304 38.48 -16.70 -10.17
N GLU A 305 38.49 -17.46 -9.07
CA GLU A 305 37.69 -17.37 -7.85
C GLU A 305 37.47 -15.95 -7.32
N SER A 306 36.30 -15.70 -6.71
CA SER A 306 36.18 -15.59 -5.24
C SER A 306 34.74 -15.31 -4.76
N THR A 307 34.27 -16.22 -3.90
CA THR A 307 33.54 -16.02 -2.63
C THR A 307 32.11 -15.43 -2.57
N SER A 308 31.21 -16.26 -1.98
CA SER A 308 30.42 -15.99 -0.75
C SER A 308 28.86 -16.01 -0.80
N TYR A 309 28.31 -17.17 -0.37
CA TYR A 309 27.15 -17.42 0.52
C TYR A 309 25.68 -17.46 0.00
N PRO A 310 24.79 -18.25 0.66
CA PRO A 310 24.02 -19.29 -0.02
C PRO A 310 22.51 -19.04 -0.16
N VAL A 311 21.92 -19.73 -1.15
CA VAL A 311 20.48 -19.86 -1.40
C VAL A 311 19.90 -20.94 -0.48
N ALA A 312 18.90 -20.57 0.32
CA ALA A 312 18.15 -21.48 1.17
C ALA A 312 17.33 -22.48 0.35
N ARG A 313 17.51 -23.78 0.63
CA ARG A 313 16.76 -24.88 0.05
C ARG A 313 15.79 -25.39 1.12
N VAL A 314 14.49 -25.21 0.89
CA VAL A 314 13.43 -25.83 1.69
C VAL A 314 13.31 -27.27 1.22
N VAL A 315 13.66 -28.23 2.08
CA VAL A 315 13.37 -29.65 1.93
C VAL A 315 12.35 -29.99 3.02
N GLY A 316 11.23 -30.55 2.61
CA GLY A 316 10.13 -30.94 3.49
C GLY A 316 10.51 -32.07 4.42
N ASP A 317 9.92 -32.03 5.61
CA ASP A 317 9.95 -33.07 6.64
C ASP A 317 9.25 -34.33 6.14
N ASP A 318 9.86 -35.49 6.41
CA ASP A 318 9.10 -36.70 6.76
C ASP A 318 9.96 -37.64 7.63
N GLU A 319 9.30 -38.05 8.72
CA GLU A 319 9.47 -39.25 9.55
C GLU A 319 10.64 -39.39 10.56
N ASN A 320 10.22 -39.40 11.84
CA ASN A 320 10.53 -40.39 12.88
C ASN A 320 11.87 -41.13 12.79
N ASP A 321 12.74 -40.96 13.79
CA ASP A 321 12.97 -42.09 14.70
C ASP A 321 13.51 -41.68 16.07
N PHE A 322 13.15 -42.52 17.03
CA PHE A 322 13.53 -42.58 18.43
C PHE A 322 15.07 -42.69 18.64
N VAL A 323 15.58 -42.17 19.76
CA VAL A 323 16.25 -42.92 20.86
C VAL A 323 17.15 -41.99 21.70
N LEU A 324 16.78 -41.95 22.99
CA LEU A 324 17.54 -41.72 24.24
C LEU A 324 19.08 -41.67 24.15
N PHE A 325 19.70 -40.63 24.72
CA PHE A 325 20.26 -40.57 26.09
C PHE A 325 20.70 -39.14 26.42
#